data_AF-A0A194W025-F1
#
_entry.id   AF-A0A194W025-F1
#
_cell.length_a   1.000
_cell.length_b   1.000
_cell.length_c   1.000
_cell.angle_alpha   90.00
_cell.angle_beta   90.00
_cell.angle_gamma   90.00
#
_symmetry.space_group_name_H-M   'P 1'
#
loop_
_entity.id
_entity.type
_entity.pdbx_description
1 polymer ?
#
loop_
_entity_poly.entity_id
_entity_poly.type
_entity_poly.pdbx_seq_one_letter_code
_entity_poly.pdbx_strand_id
1 'polypeptide(L)'
;MSSTFMQRRRAEGSSRPAARRPPQSRRAEEDSLDLPPYEPPRCPLTDKAQAALRELSASRANEKYKKGLDESAQLLSRSAESVNAAVERAEGAVEGLGGEVESLTARVEEAMREVIDMQAALQDEKDILGDLPGLVAGKQQIPGVPVLDVLQEAREAKAAEYERLRPYEKYALNNSYIDFKRSWHQGVYPDEEIPVPDATKWFDREGRPRHLTREERRQSGEDDGEEESDDDIQIAREKRSFKCPLSLGTMKEPYTCRLCKHTFEKSSIVEYIKGPNRRGHTAKCPIPGCHVDAMTLKDLYLDEAMLRRMKRAAQAEREEQERSEQEEDDDDVSVAAATEIKADSEVEVEDD
;
A
#
# COMPACT_ATOMS: atom_id res chain seq x y z
N MET A 1 29.07 1.07 30.93
CA MET A 1 30.53 1.28 31.00
C MET A 1 31.14 0.94 29.66
N SER A 2 32.02 1.82 29.16
CA SER A 2 32.90 1.66 27.97
C SER A 2 32.18 1.67 26.61
N SER A 3 32.06 2.76 25.85
CA SER A 3 33.08 3.68 25.29
C SER A 3 34.29 2.99 24.67
N THR A 4 34.31 2.90 23.33
CA THR A 4 35.55 2.68 22.56
C THR A 4 35.55 3.52 21.28
N PHE A 5 36.46 4.49 21.31
CA PHE A 5 36.91 5.40 20.27
C PHE A 5 37.47 4.64 19.04
N MET A 6 37.09 5.06 17.84
CA MET A 6 37.81 4.70 16.61
C MET A 6 39.10 5.53 16.49
N GLN A 7 40.26 4.88 16.63
CA GLN A 7 41.57 5.43 16.30
C GLN A 7 42.16 4.76 15.06
N ARG A 8 42.74 5.62 14.22
CA ARG A 8 43.36 5.37 12.92
C ARG A 8 44.48 4.33 13.01
N ARG A 9 44.47 3.34 12.11
CA ARG A 9 45.61 2.44 11.89
C ARG A 9 46.63 3.09 10.95
N ARG A 10 47.86 3.24 11.43
CA ARG A 10 49.08 3.33 10.61
C ARG A 10 49.41 1.92 10.10
N ALA A 11 49.80 1.81 8.84
CA ALA A 11 50.47 0.63 8.29
C ALA A 11 51.76 1.09 7.60
N GLU A 12 52.89 0.59 8.08
CA GLU A 12 54.20 0.67 7.44
C GLU A 12 54.46 -0.63 6.67
N GLY A 13 55.18 -0.50 5.53
CA GLY A 13 56.15 -1.50 5.08
C GLY A 13 55.80 -2.40 3.89
N SER A 14 56.32 -2.07 2.70
CA SER A 14 57.53 -2.74 2.14
C SER A 14 57.56 -2.82 0.60
N SER A 15 58.55 -2.11 0.03
CA SER A 15 59.48 -2.52 -1.04
C SER A 15 58.99 -2.99 -2.43
N ARG A 16 59.33 -2.20 -3.46
CA ARG A 16 59.73 -2.70 -4.81
C ARG A 16 60.94 -1.89 -5.34
N PRO A 17 61.77 -2.49 -6.23
CA PRO A 17 63.20 -2.20 -6.30
C PRO A 17 63.58 -1.10 -7.30
N ALA A 18 64.80 -0.60 -7.09
CA ALA A 18 65.49 0.41 -7.87
C ALA A 18 65.80 -0.03 -9.31
N ALA A 19 65.40 0.78 -10.29
CA ALA A 19 65.96 0.78 -11.63
C ALA A 19 66.67 2.12 -11.87
N ARG A 20 67.97 2.02 -12.19
CA ARG A 20 68.90 3.12 -12.44
C ARG A 20 68.46 3.99 -13.62
N ARG A 21 68.59 5.32 -13.46
CA ARG A 21 68.56 6.30 -14.56
C ARG A 21 69.87 7.13 -14.51
N PRO A 22 70.50 7.45 -15.66
CA PRO A 22 71.88 7.96 -15.71
C PRO A 22 71.96 9.46 -15.38
N PRO A 23 73.18 10.00 -15.10
CA PRO A 23 73.33 11.36 -14.62
C PRO A 23 73.18 12.33 -15.78
N GLN A 24 71.97 12.89 -15.94
CA GLN A 24 71.81 14.10 -16.73
C GLN A 24 72.06 15.27 -15.79
N SER A 25 73.17 15.97 -16.05
CA SER A 25 73.44 17.31 -15.56
C SER A 25 72.35 18.26 -16.03
N ARG A 26 71.18 18.22 -15.39
CA ARG A 26 70.32 19.39 -15.34
C ARG A 26 70.98 20.28 -14.29
N ARG A 27 71.77 21.23 -14.78
CA ARG A 27 71.95 22.51 -14.08
C ARG A 27 70.57 22.85 -13.54
N ALA A 28 70.45 22.95 -12.23
CA ALA A 28 69.25 23.46 -11.62
C ALA A 28 69.12 24.90 -12.14
N GLU A 29 68.37 25.07 -13.23
CA GLU A 29 67.42 26.16 -13.30
C GLU A 29 66.54 25.92 -12.07
N GLU A 30 67.01 26.43 -10.92
CA GLU A 30 66.11 27.01 -9.94
C GLU A 30 65.38 28.06 -10.75
N ASP A 31 64.30 27.62 -11.42
CA ASP A 31 63.22 28.48 -11.83
C ASP A 31 62.69 29.00 -10.51
N SER A 32 63.38 30.02 -10.00
CA SER A 32 62.90 30.93 -9.00
C SER A 32 61.60 31.40 -9.62
N LEU A 33 60.51 30.73 -9.24
CA LEU A 33 59.17 31.28 -9.39
C LEU A 33 59.29 32.59 -8.63
N ASP A 34 59.62 33.66 -9.36
CA ASP A 34 59.61 35.03 -8.91
C ASP A 34 58.13 35.31 -8.65
N LEU A 35 57.68 34.79 -7.50
CA LEU A 35 56.39 35.07 -6.93
C LEU A 35 56.34 36.59 -6.87
N PRO A 36 55.27 37.22 -7.39
CA PRO A 36 55.15 38.65 -7.34
C PRO A 36 55.42 39.12 -5.92
N PRO A 37 56.10 40.27 -5.74
CA PRO A 37 56.48 40.76 -4.43
C PRO A 37 55.30 40.66 -3.49
N TYR A 38 55.44 39.89 -2.40
CA TYR A 38 54.34 39.62 -1.50
C TYR A 38 53.76 40.95 -1.00
N GLU A 39 52.55 41.26 -1.44
CA GLU A 39 51.85 42.45 -0.99
C GLU A 39 51.14 42.10 0.31
N PRO A 40 51.56 42.66 1.45
CA PRO A 40 51.02 42.28 2.74
C PRO A 40 49.51 42.55 2.77
N PRO A 41 48.72 41.65 3.38
CA PRO A 41 47.27 41.78 3.40
C PRO A 41 46.87 43.14 3.98
N ARG A 42 45.97 43.83 3.28
CA ARG A 42 45.53 45.20 3.61
C ARG A 42 45.01 45.37 5.04
N CYS A 43 44.53 44.28 5.65
CA CYS A 43 44.17 44.23 7.06
C CYS A 43 44.91 43.06 7.70
N PRO A 44 46.16 43.24 8.14
CA PRO A 44 46.86 42.21 8.88
C PRO A 44 46.12 41.98 10.20
N LEU A 45 46.06 40.73 10.66
CA LEU A 45 45.39 40.35 11.90
C LEU A 45 46.18 40.88 13.10
N THR A 46 46.03 42.17 13.38
CA THR A 46 46.73 42.88 14.45
C THR A 46 46.39 42.30 15.82
N ASP A 47 47.29 42.43 16.79
CA ASP A 47 47.08 41.90 18.15
C ASP A 47 45.79 42.43 18.81
N LYS A 48 45.41 43.67 18.49
CA LYS A 48 44.15 44.28 18.91
C LYS A 48 42.93 43.62 18.26
N ALA A 49 43.00 43.30 16.97
CA ALA A 49 41.94 42.56 16.28
C ALA A 49 41.85 41.11 16.81
N GLN A 50 42.99 40.46 17.11
CA GLN A 50 43.00 39.15 17.75
C GLN A 50 42.40 39.19 19.16
N ALA A 51 42.70 40.22 19.96
CA ALA A 51 42.12 40.42 21.28
C ALA A 51 40.61 40.65 21.20
N ALA A 52 40.15 41.50 20.28
CA ALA A 52 38.72 41.74 20.06
C ALA A 52 37.97 40.46 19.59
N LEU A 53 38.59 39.65 18.73
CA LEU A 53 38.03 38.35 18.32
C LEU A 53 37.97 37.35 19.49
N ARG A 54 39.00 37.32 20.35
CA ARG A 54 39.01 36.48 21.56
C ARG A 54 37.91 36.91 22.53
N GLU A 55 37.75 38.21 22.76
CA GLU A 55 36.70 38.76 23.61
C GLU A 55 35.30 38.50 23.05
N LEU A 56 35.11 38.64 21.73
CA LEU A 56 33.86 38.27 21.07
C LEU A 56 33.57 36.77 21.27
N SER A 57 34.58 35.91 21.08
CA SER A 57 34.45 34.45 21.25
C SER A 57 34.18 34.01 22.69
N ALA A 58 34.68 34.78 23.66
CA ALA A 58 34.47 34.58 25.10
C ALA A 58 33.29 35.39 25.65
N SER A 59 32.57 36.12 24.79
CA SER A 59 31.45 36.95 25.23
C SER A 59 30.35 36.07 25.82
N ARG A 60 29.71 36.58 26.88
CA ARG A 60 28.59 35.93 27.57
C ARG A 60 27.42 35.64 26.62
N ALA A 61 27.29 36.39 25.53
CA ALA A 61 26.31 36.12 24.48
C ALA A 61 26.61 34.80 23.74
N ASN A 62 27.86 34.55 23.37
CA ASN A 62 28.27 33.29 22.72
C ASN A 62 28.12 32.08 23.64
N GLU A 63 28.33 32.22 24.96
CA GLU A 63 28.02 31.15 25.92
C GLU A 63 26.52 30.83 26.00
N LYS A 64 25.66 31.86 25.99
CA LYS A 64 24.19 31.66 25.95
C LYS A 64 23.76 30.95 24.66
N TYR A 65 24.32 31.34 23.50
CA TYR A 65 24.02 30.67 22.24
C TYR A 65 24.49 29.20 22.24
N LYS A 66 25.68 28.91 22.75
CA LYS A 66 26.16 27.53 22.91
C LYS A 66 25.24 26.71 23.82
N LYS A 67 24.86 27.27 24.97
CA LYS A 67 23.95 26.60 25.90
C LYS A 67 22.57 26.36 25.28
N GLY A 68 22.04 27.34 24.56
CA GLY A 68 20.78 27.21 23.83
C GLY A 68 20.85 26.13 22.76
N LEU A 69 21.95 26.07 21.99
CA LEU A 69 22.20 24.99 21.02
C LEU A 69 22.24 23.60 21.69
N ASP A 70 22.92 23.49 22.84
CA ASP A 70 22.99 22.23 23.59
C ASP A 70 21.62 21.81 24.14
N GLU A 71 20.84 22.77 24.66
CA GLU A 71 19.48 22.54 25.16
C GLU A 71 18.52 22.16 24.02
N SER A 72 18.58 22.85 22.88
CA SER A 72 17.83 22.50 21.68
C SER A 72 18.20 21.11 21.15
N ALA A 73 19.49 20.76 21.12
CA ALA A 73 19.94 19.44 20.71
C ALA A 73 19.39 18.33 21.63
N GLN A 74 19.36 18.58 22.96
CA GLN A 74 18.77 17.66 23.92
C GLN A 74 17.25 17.52 23.76
N LEU A 75 16.54 18.64 23.53
CA LEU A 75 15.08 18.63 23.32
C LEU A 75 14.72 17.88 22.03
N LEU A 76 15.44 18.14 20.94
CA LEU A 76 15.28 17.41 19.68
C LEU A 76 15.55 15.91 19.85
N SER A 77 16.60 15.55 20.60
CA SER A 77 16.92 14.15 20.87
C SER A 77 15.79 13.45 21.64
N ARG A 78 15.24 14.09 22.68
CA ARG A 78 14.10 13.55 23.44
C ARG A 78 12.82 13.47 22.61
N SER A 79 12.58 14.46 21.75
CA SER A 79 11.44 14.45 20.82
C SER A 79 11.57 13.27 19.85
N ALA A 80 12.74 13.09 19.24
CA ALA A 80 13.01 11.96 18.35
C ALA A 80 12.86 10.61 19.07
N GLU A 81 13.35 10.49 20.31
CA GLU A 81 13.13 9.30 21.14
C GLU A 81 11.63 9.02 21.38
N SER A 82 10.86 10.05 21.70
CA SER A 82 9.41 9.93 21.91
C SER A 82 8.67 9.53 20.64
N VAL A 83 9.02 10.13 19.50
CA VAL A 83 8.44 9.79 18.19
C VAL A 83 8.78 8.36 17.82
N ASN A 84 10.04 7.95 17.94
CA ASN A 84 10.45 6.57 17.67
C ASN A 84 9.71 5.57 18.57
N ALA A 85 9.57 5.85 19.86
CA ALA A 85 8.81 4.99 20.77
C ALA A 85 7.29 4.97 20.47
N ALA A 86 6.75 6.02 19.85
CA ALA A 86 5.37 6.03 19.36
C ALA A 86 5.23 5.18 18.07
N VAL A 87 6.19 5.28 17.16
CA VAL A 87 6.25 4.47 15.93
C VAL A 87 6.32 2.99 16.27
N GLU A 88 7.26 2.57 17.12
CA GLU A 88 7.40 1.16 17.53
C GLU A 88 6.11 0.60 18.17
N ARG A 89 5.40 1.41 18.97
CA ARG A 89 4.10 1.01 19.54
C ARG A 89 3.02 0.90 18.47
N ALA A 90 2.99 1.81 17.51
CA ALA A 90 2.04 1.78 16.42
C ALA A 90 2.29 0.56 15.51
N GLU A 91 3.55 0.28 15.17
CA GLU A 91 3.95 -0.89 14.39
C GLU A 91 3.54 -2.20 15.08
N GLY A 92 3.82 -2.34 16.39
CA GLY A 92 3.38 -3.51 17.16
C GLY A 92 1.85 -3.64 17.24
N ALA A 93 1.11 -2.53 17.30
CA ALA A 93 -0.35 -2.56 17.27
C ALA A 93 -0.89 -2.97 15.90
N VAL A 94 -0.27 -2.51 14.81
CA VAL A 94 -0.62 -2.90 13.44
C VAL A 94 -0.35 -4.39 13.21
N GLU A 95 0.79 -4.90 13.68
CA GLU A 95 1.12 -6.33 13.60
C GLU A 95 0.10 -7.18 14.39
N GLY A 96 -0.26 -6.75 15.60
CA GLY A 96 -1.27 -7.42 16.42
C GLY A 96 -2.65 -7.44 15.76
N LEU A 97 -3.09 -6.32 15.19
CA LEU A 97 -4.35 -6.25 14.43
C LEU A 97 -4.30 -7.11 13.15
N GLY A 98 -3.14 -7.17 12.48
CA GLY A 98 -2.92 -8.03 11.31
C GLY A 98 -3.21 -9.51 11.63
N GLY A 99 -2.63 -10.02 12.71
CA GLY A 99 -2.86 -11.41 13.15
C GLY A 99 -4.31 -11.69 13.56
N GLU A 100 -5.00 -10.72 14.18
CA GLU A 100 -6.43 -10.87 14.51
C GLU A 100 -7.31 -10.91 13.25
N VAL A 101 -7.02 -10.06 12.26
CA VAL A 101 -7.73 -10.06 10.97
C VAL A 101 -7.55 -11.38 10.23
N GLU A 102 -6.33 -11.95 10.21
CA GLU A 102 -6.07 -13.25 9.60
C GLU A 102 -6.85 -14.38 10.28
N SER A 103 -6.80 -14.44 11.61
CA SER A 103 -7.54 -15.42 12.41
C SER A 103 -9.06 -15.32 12.20
N LEU A 104 -9.61 -14.10 12.24
CA LEU A 104 -11.03 -13.88 11.99
C LEU A 104 -11.43 -14.23 10.57
N THR A 105 -10.60 -13.91 9.57
CA THR A 105 -10.84 -14.27 8.17
C THR A 105 -10.91 -15.78 8.00
N ALA A 106 -9.98 -16.53 8.60
CA ALA A 106 -9.97 -17.99 8.57
C ALA A 106 -11.24 -18.58 9.21
N ARG A 107 -11.66 -18.05 10.37
CA ARG A 107 -12.89 -18.49 11.06
C ARG A 107 -14.16 -18.21 10.26
N VAL A 108 -14.25 -17.04 9.63
CA VAL A 108 -15.40 -16.69 8.76
C VAL A 108 -15.45 -17.61 7.55
N GLU A 109 -14.30 -17.88 6.93
CA GLU A 109 -14.22 -18.77 5.77
C GLU A 109 -14.56 -20.23 6.12
N GLU A 110 -14.11 -20.72 7.27
CA GLU A 110 -14.51 -22.02 7.81
C GLU A 110 -16.02 -22.10 8.02
N ALA A 111 -16.62 -21.12 8.70
CA ALA A 111 -18.07 -21.07 8.92
C ALA A 111 -18.85 -21.02 7.59
N MET A 112 -18.35 -20.33 6.56
CA MET A 112 -18.99 -20.34 5.24
C MET A 112 -18.95 -21.72 4.59
N ARG A 113 -17.86 -22.46 4.70
CA ARG A 113 -17.75 -23.83 4.17
C ARG A 113 -18.68 -24.78 4.92
N GLU A 114 -18.75 -24.67 6.25
CA GLU A 114 -19.70 -25.44 7.06
C GLU A 114 -21.16 -25.18 6.63
N VAL A 115 -21.53 -23.93 6.36
CA VAL A 115 -22.87 -23.60 5.86
C VAL A 115 -23.13 -24.22 4.48
N ILE A 116 -22.13 -24.23 3.59
CA ILE A 116 -22.24 -24.88 2.28
C ILE A 116 -22.41 -26.39 2.44
N ASP A 117 -21.65 -27.02 3.32
CA ASP A 117 -21.74 -28.46 3.59
C ASP A 117 -23.10 -28.83 4.18
N MET A 118 -23.60 -28.04 5.14
CA MET A 118 -24.95 -28.21 5.68
C MET A 118 -26.03 -28.03 4.60
N GLN A 119 -25.87 -27.04 3.70
CA GLN A 119 -26.80 -26.81 2.60
C GLN A 119 -26.82 -27.98 1.62
N ALA A 120 -25.66 -28.57 1.30
CA ALA A 120 -25.56 -29.74 0.44
C ALA A 120 -26.25 -30.95 1.09
N ALA A 121 -26.00 -31.21 2.38
CA ALA A 121 -26.63 -32.31 3.10
C ALA A 121 -28.17 -32.18 3.15
N LEU A 122 -28.69 -30.97 3.38
CA LEU A 122 -30.14 -30.72 3.37
C LEU A 122 -30.75 -30.88 1.98
N GLN A 123 -30.02 -30.50 0.93
CA GLN A 123 -30.46 -30.66 -0.45
C GLN A 123 -30.48 -32.14 -0.86
N ASP A 124 -29.45 -32.91 -0.52
CA ASP A 124 -29.42 -34.35 -0.72
C ASP A 124 -30.55 -35.05 0.05
N GLU A 125 -30.79 -34.67 1.30
CA GLU A 125 -31.90 -35.23 2.08
C GLU A 125 -33.26 -34.95 1.44
N LYS A 126 -33.47 -33.72 0.96
CA LYS A 126 -34.68 -33.35 0.22
C LYS A 126 -34.85 -34.19 -1.05
N ASP A 127 -33.77 -34.40 -1.80
CA ASP A 127 -33.81 -35.16 -3.05
C ASP A 127 -34.06 -36.65 -2.78
N ILE A 128 -33.41 -37.23 -1.75
CA ILE A 128 -33.66 -38.60 -1.29
C ILE A 128 -35.13 -38.78 -0.87
N LEU A 129 -35.69 -37.84 -0.10
CA LEU A 129 -37.10 -37.93 0.34
C LEU A 129 -38.07 -37.78 -0.84
N GLY A 130 -37.73 -36.97 -1.84
CA GLY A 130 -38.48 -36.85 -3.08
C GLY A 130 -38.51 -38.16 -3.88
N ASP A 131 -37.36 -38.83 -3.98
CA ASP A 131 -37.18 -40.08 -4.73
C ASP A 131 -37.48 -41.35 -3.91
N LEU A 132 -37.80 -41.21 -2.63
CA LEU A 132 -38.06 -42.31 -1.70
C LEU A 132 -39.09 -43.32 -2.23
N PRO A 133 -40.23 -42.92 -2.84
CA PRO A 133 -41.18 -43.88 -3.41
C PRO A 133 -40.55 -44.76 -4.51
N GLY A 134 -39.67 -44.19 -5.34
CA GLY A 134 -38.96 -44.91 -6.40
C GLY A 134 -37.90 -45.86 -5.85
N LEU A 135 -37.13 -45.40 -4.86
CA LEU A 135 -36.12 -46.21 -4.17
C LEU A 135 -36.73 -47.41 -3.46
N VAL A 136 -37.87 -47.21 -2.79
CA VAL A 136 -38.61 -48.27 -2.10
C VAL A 136 -39.23 -49.25 -3.10
N ALA A 137 -39.85 -48.76 -4.18
CA ALA A 137 -40.42 -49.63 -5.22
C ALA A 137 -39.36 -50.52 -5.91
N GLY A 138 -38.13 -50.02 -6.07
CA GLY A 138 -37.00 -50.80 -6.61
C GLY A 138 -36.52 -51.91 -5.68
N LYS A 139 -36.58 -51.72 -4.35
CA LYS A 139 -36.09 -52.68 -3.34
C LYS A 139 -37.17 -53.61 -2.77
N GLN A 140 -38.46 -53.28 -2.91
CA GLN A 140 -39.59 -54.11 -2.48
C GLN A 140 -39.73 -55.46 -3.20
N GLN A 141 -38.93 -55.72 -4.25
CA GLN A 141 -38.84 -57.04 -4.86
C GLN A 141 -38.14 -58.07 -3.95
N ILE A 142 -37.47 -57.61 -2.89
CA ILE A 142 -36.83 -58.44 -1.86
C ILE A 142 -37.74 -58.48 -0.62
N PRO A 143 -38.21 -59.67 -0.17
CA PRO A 143 -39.09 -59.75 1.00
C PRO A 143 -38.40 -59.25 2.28
N GLY A 144 -39.01 -58.29 2.97
CA GLY A 144 -38.67 -57.93 4.35
C GLY A 144 -37.70 -56.77 4.56
N VAL A 145 -37.33 -56.00 3.52
CA VAL A 145 -36.44 -54.83 3.69
C VAL A 145 -37.19 -53.67 4.37
N PRO A 146 -36.75 -53.18 5.53
CA PRO A 146 -37.31 -51.99 6.18
C PRO A 146 -37.08 -50.73 5.33
N VAL A 147 -38.10 -49.88 5.22
CA VAL A 147 -38.01 -48.59 4.50
C VAL A 147 -36.95 -47.67 5.10
N LEU A 148 -36.72 -47.76 6.42
CA LEU A 148 -35.68 -47.00 7.11
C LEU A 148 -34.27 -47.39 6.66
N ASP A 149 -34.02 -48.67 6.40
CA ASP A 149 -32.72 -49.15 5.91
C ASP A 149 -32.46 -48.64 4.49
N VAL A 150 -33.50 -48.63 3.64
CA VAL A 150 -33.42 -48.04 2.29
C VAL A 150 -33.08 -46.55 2.34
N LEU A 151 -33.70 -45.81 3.26
CA LEU A 151 -33.44 -44.39 3.46
C LEU A 151 -32.02 -44.14 3.98
N GLN A 152 -31.58 -44.95 4.95
CA GLN A 152 -30.25 -44.81 5.55
C GLN A 152 -29.15 -45.13 4.53
N GLU A 153 -29.29 -46.21 3.76
CA GLU A 153 -28.36 -46.54 2.67
C GLU A 153 -28.29 -45.43 1.61
N ALA A 154 -29.43 -44.81 1.27
CA ALA A 154 -29.45 -43.68 0.32
C ALA A 154 -28.74 -42.44 0.88
N ARG A 155 -28.93 -42.14 2.18
CA ARG A 155 -28.23 -41.04 2.86
C ARG A 155 -26.72 -41.29 2.94
N GLU A 156 -26.31 -42.50 3.29
CA GLU A 156 -24.90 -42.89 3.36
C GLU A 156 -24.24 -42.87 1.97
N ALA A 157 -24.95 -43.32 0.93
CA ALA A 157 -24.46 -43.26 -0.44
C ALA A 157 -24.23 -41.81 -0.91
N LYS A 158 -25.18 -40.90 -0.63
CA LYS A 158 -25.04 -39.48 -0.96
C LYS A 158 -23.96 -38.79 -0.14
N ALA A 159 -23.88 -39.07 1.16
CA ALA A 159 -22.80 -38.56 2.01
C ALA A 159 -21.42 -39.01 1.49
N ALA A 160 -21.28 -40.27 1.09
CA ALA A 160 -20.03 -40.80 0.53
C ALA A 160 -19.73 -40.27 -0.89
N GLU A 161 -20.74 -39.93 -1.68
CA GLU A 161 -20.58 -39.23 -2.96
C GLU A 161 -20.04 -37.81 -2.72
N TYR A 162 -20.65 -37.09 -1.78
CA TYR A 162 -20.22 -35.74 -1.40
C TYR A 162 -18.82 -35.73 -0.80
N GLU A 163 -18.49 -36.68 0.09
CA GLU A 163 -17.17 -36.75 0.72
C GLU A 163 -16.03 -36.90 -0.29
N ARG A 164 -16.26 -37.63 -1.40
CA ARG A 164 -15.28 -37.85 -2.47
C ARG A 164 -14.99 -36.60 -3.32
N LEU A 165 -15.89 -35.61 -3.32
CA LEU A 165 -15.68 -34.38 -4.08
C LEU A 165 -14.50 -33.59 -3.51
N ARG A 166 -13.71 -32.99 -4.40
CA ARG A 166 -12.61 -32.13 -3.98
C ARG A 166 -13.14 -30.80 -3.42
N PRO A 167 -12.41 -30.13 -2.53
CA PRO A 167 -12.80 -28.82 -2.01
C PRO A 167 -13.08 -27.78 -3.10
N TYR A 168 -12.35 -27.84 -4.22
CA TYR A 168 -12.65 -27.03 -5.39
C TYR A 168 -14.09 -27.23 -5.90
N GLU A 169 -14.53 -28.48 -6.01
CA GLU A 169 -15.86 -28.85 -6.52
C GLU A 169 -16.96 -28.50 -5.52
N LYS A 170 -16.69 -28.66 -4.22
CA LYS A 170 -17.62 -28.30 -3.13
C LYS A 170 -17.82 -26.81 -2.99
N TYR A 171 -16.72 -26.05 -2.99
CA TYR A 171 -16.74 -24.65 -2.56
C TYR A 171 -16.38 -23.67 -3.67
N ALA A 172 -15.35 -23.94 -4.48
CA ALA A 172 -14.85 -22.95 -5.44
C ALA A 172 -15.85 -22.65 -6.57
N LEU A 173 -16.71 -23.61 -6.90
CA LEU A 173 -17.81 -23.45 -7.86
C LEU A 173 -19.09 -22.85 -7.24
N ASN A 174 -19.13 -22.68 -5.92
CA ASN A 174 -20.30 -22.14 -5.23
C ASN A 174 -20.32 -20.60 -5.32
N ASN A 175 -21.38 -20.04 -5.89
CA ASN A 175 -21.53 -18.59 -6.07
C ASN A 175 -21.34 -17.79 -4.78
N SER A 176 -21.84 -18.30 -3.64
CA SER A 176 -21.71 -17.63 -2.34
C SER A 176 -20.25 -17.55 -1.89
N TYR A 177 -19.47 -18.61 -2.14
CA TYR A 177 -18.06 -18.66 -1.79
C TYR A 177 -17.21 -17.80 -2.76
N ILE A 178 -17.58 -17.78 -4.05
CA ILE A 178 -16.97 -16.89 -5.06
C ILE A 178 -17.16 -15.42 -4.67
N ASP A 179 -18.38 -15.04 -4.28
CA ASP A 179 -18.68 -13.67 -3.88
C ASP A 179 -17.96 -13.29 -2.58
N PHE A 180 -17.81 -14.22 -1.63
CA PHE A 180 -16.98 -14.01 -0.46
C PHE A 180 -15.51 -13.76 -0.81
N LYS A 181 -14.88 -14.61 -1.62
CA LYS A 181 -13.48 -14.43 -2.04
C LYS A 181 -13.29 -13.12 -2.79
N ARG A 182 -14.26 -12.73 -3.64
CA ARG A 182 -14.26 -11.43 -4.33
C ARG A 182 -14.37 -10.26 -3.36
N SER A 183 -15.24 -10.37 -2.36
CA SER A 183 -15.44 -9.33 -1.34
C SER A 183 -14.19 -9.15 -0.48
N TRP A 184 -13.64 -10.25 0.03
CA TRP A 184 -12.39 -10.27 0.78
C TRP A 184 -11.25 -9.64 -0.03
N HIS A 185 -11.08 -10.05 -1.28
CA HIS A 185 -10.06 -9.50 -2.17
C HIS A 185 -10.24 -7.99 -2.43
N GLN A 186 -11.47 -7.48 -2.54
CA GLN A 186 -11.72 -6.04 -2.69
C GLN A 186 -11.42 -5.23 -1.43
N GLY A 187 -11.45 -5.87 -0.26
CA GLY A 187 -11.07 -5.27 1.02
C GLY A 187 -9.56 -5.23 1.20
N VAL A 188 -8.85 -6.32 0.86
CA VAL A 188 -7.39 -6.41 0.95
C VAL A 188 -6.69 -5.54 -0.10
N TYR A 189 -7.26 -5.46 -1.31
CA TYR A 189 -6.70 -4.72 -2.44
C TYR A 189 -7.67 -3.62 -2.93
N PRO A 190 -7.86 -2.53 -2.16
CA PRO A 190 -8.83 -1.49 -2.50
C PRO A 190 -8.41 -0.64 -3.71
N ASP A 191 -7.10 -0.41 -3.87
CA ASP A 191 -6.53 0.50 -4.88
C ASP A 191 -5.65 -0.21 -5.92
N GLU A 192 -5.57 -1.54 -5.84
CA GLU A 192 -4.75 -2.36 -6.73
C GLU A 192 -5.65 -3.16 -7.68
N GLU A 193 -5.41 -3.02 -9.00
CA GLU A 193 -6.07 -3.81 -10.05
C GLU A 193 -5.54 -5.24 -10.11
N ILE A 194 -5.40 -5.88 -8.95
CA ILE A 194 -5.07 -7.29 -8.88
C ILE A 194 -6.38 -8.06 -9.14
N PRO A 195 -6.46 -8.87 -10.20
CA PRO A 195 -7.62 -9.73 -10.37
C PRO A 195 -7.63 -10.78 -9.26
N VAL A 196 -8.83 -11.15 -8.81
CA VAL A 196 -8.98 -12.29 -7.90
C VAL A 196 -8.29 -13.49 -8.54
N PRO A 197 -7.42 -14.23 -7.82
CA PRO A 197 -6.81 -15.44 -8.35
C PRO A 197 -7.89 -16.41 -8.85
N ASP A 198 -7.56 -17.17 -9.88
CA ASP A 198 -8.46 -18.21 -10.38
C ASP A 198 -8.89 -19.14 -9.23
N ALA A 199 -10.13 -19.62 -9.31
CA ALA A 199 -10.76 -20.46 -8.31
C ALA A 199 -9.93 -21.71 -7.98
N THR A 200 -9.16 -22.19 -8.97
CA THR A 200 -8.25 -23.35 -8.84
C THR A 200 -7.14 -23.11 -7.82
N LYS A 201 -6.78 -21.85 -7.56
CA LYS A 201 -5.69 -21.47 -6.64
C LYS A 201 -6.18 -21.17 -5.22
N TRP A 202 -7.48 -21.26 -4.95
CA TRP A 202 -8.05 -20.95 -3.62
C TRP A 202 -7.80 -22.04 -2.58
N PHE A 203 -7.47 -23.25 -3.03
CA PHE A 203 -7.15 -24.39 -2.18
C PHE A 203 -5.76 -24.92 -2.53
N ASP A 204 -5.05 -25.45 -1.53
CA ASP A 204 -3.83 -26.21 -1.75
C ASP A 204 -4.13 -27.67 -2.19
N ARG A 205 -3.07 -28.45 -2.42
CA ARG A 205 -3.18 -29.86 -2.82
C ARG A 205 -3.85 -30.71 -1.73
N GLU A 206 -3.73 -30.27 -0.49
CA GLU A 206 -4.29 -30.88 0.72
C GLU A 206 -5.73 -30.43 1.01
N GLY A 207 -6.27 -29.49 0.22
CA GLY A 207 -7.63 -28.98 0.38
C GLY A 207 -7.82 -27.87 1.40
N ARG A 208 -6.73 -27.31 1.95
CA ARG A 208 -6.77 -26.17 2.87
C ARG A 208 -6.92 -24.87 2.08
N PRO A 209 -7.67 -23.91 2.62
CA PRO A 209 -7.86 -22.63 1.96
C PRO A 209 -6.55 -21.84 1.99
N ARG A 210 -6.18 -21.26 0.85
CA ARG A 210 -5.07 -20.32 0.75
C ARG A 210 -5.61 -18.90 0.90
N HIS A 211 -5.13 -18.20 1.91
CA HIS A 211 -5.35 -16.77 2.09
C HIS A 211 -4.11 -16.03 1.58
N LEU A 212 -3.92 -15.97 0.26
CA LEU A 212 -2.77 -15.29 -0.33
C LEU A 212 -2.71 -13.82 0.15
N THR A 213 -1.91 -13.56 1.17
CA THR A 213 -1.72 -12.22 1.71
C THR A 213 -0.72 -11.45 0.85
N ARG A 214 -0.68 -10.12 1.07
CA ARG A 214 0.28 -9.22 0.42
C ARG A 214 1.74 -9.65 0.62
N GLU A 215 2.03 -10.36 1.70
CA GLU A 215 3.38 -10.78 2.11
C GLU A 215 3.80 -12.10 1.48
N GLU A 216 2.89 -13.08 1.40
CA GLU A 216 3.15 -14.36 0.74
C GLU A 216 3.44 -14.18 -0.76
N ARG A 217 2.83 -13.21 -1.44
CA ARG A 217 3.13 -12.89 -2.85
C ARG A 217 4.52 -12.27 -3.04
N ARG A 218 5.09 -11.65 -2.01
CA ARG A 218 6.46 -11.08 -2.04
C ARG A 218 7.53 -12.14 -1.75
N GLN A 219 7.18 -13.18 -1.00
CA GLN A 219 8.11 -14.25 -0.58
C GLN A 219 8.05 -15.50 -1.48
N SER A 220 6.94 -15.76 -2.16
CA SER A 220 6.78 -16.88 -3.12
C SER A 220 7.48 -16.66 -4.49
N GLY A 221 8.61 -15.95 -4.48
CA GLY A 221 9.50 -15.82 -5.64
C GLY A 221 10.63 -16.85 -5.67
N GLU A 222 10.81 -17.63 -4.60
CA GLU A 222 11.88 -18.63 -4.48
C GLU A 222 11.32 -19.86 -3.74
N ASP A 223 11.50 -21.04 -4.32
CA ASP A 223 11.25 -22.39 -3.76
C ASP A 223 9.81 -22.95 -3.83
N ASP A 224 9.46 -23.62 -4.94
CA ASP A 224 9.40 -25.10 -5.01
C ASP A 224 8.86 -25.57 -6.37
N GLY A 225 9.39 -26.69 -6.85
CA GLY A 225 9.40 -27.07 -8.26
C GLY A 225 8.12 -27.69 -8.86
N GLU A 226 8.09 -27.59 -10.19
CA GLU A 226 7.47 -28.50 -11.16
C GLU A 226 5.93 -28.55 -11.25
N GLU A 227 5.33 -27.63 -12.02
CA GLU A 227 4.54 -27.98 -13.22
C GLU A 227 4.70 -26.84 -14.26
N GLU A 228 5.23 -27.19 -15.43
CA GLU A 228 5.40 -26.31 -16.59
C GLU A 228 4.01 -25.97 -17.17
N SER A 229 3.35 -24.94 -16.62
CA SER A 229 2.17 -24.30 -17.21
C SER A 229 2.53 -22.88 -17.64
N ASP A 230 2.72 -22.74 -18.95
CA ASP A 230 3.06 -21.55 -19.74
C ASP A 230 2.10 -20.35 -19.57
N ASP A 231 2.05 -19.74 -18.37
CA ASP A 231 1.22 -18.54 -18.11
C ASP A 231 1.92 -17.51 -17.20
N ASP A 232 3.23 -17.34 -17.35
CA ASP A 232 3.98 -16.22 -16.74
C ASP A 232 3.82 -14.92 -17.55
N ILE A 233 2.56 -14.50 -17.76
CA ILE A 233 2.29 -13.13 -18.21
C ILE A 233 2.44 -12.22 -16.99
N GLN A 234 3.59 -11.55 -16.91
CA GLN A 234 3.79 -10.39 -16.05
C GLN A 234 2.80 -9.30 -16.46
N ILE A 235 1.65 -9.25 -15.78
CA ILE A 235 0.68 -8.16 -15.98
C ILE A 235 1.35 -6.88 -15.46
N ALA A 236 1.86 -6.07 -16.38
CA ALA A 236 2.29 -4.72 -16.09
C ALA A 236 1.12 -3.97 -15.44
N ARG A 237 1.36 -3.39 -14.26
CA ARG A 237 0.40 -2.64 -13.46
C ARG A 237 -0.02 -1.38 -14.23
N GLU A 238 -1.09 -1.48 -15.02
CA GLU A 238 -1.70 -0.31 -15.65
C GLU A 238 -2.74 0.26 -14.68
N LYS A 239 -2.43 1.42 -14.06
CA LYS A 239 -3.46 2.21 -13.36
C LYS A 239 -4.45 2.69 -14.42
N ARG A 240 -5.67 2.14 -14.49
CA ARG A 240 -6.69 2.68 -15.38
C ARG A 240 -7.04 4.09 -14.92
N SER A 241 -6.97 5.03 -15.86
CA SER A 241 -7.34 6.41 -15.57
C SER A 241 -8.83 6.50 -15.25
N PHE A 242 -9.19 7.19 -14.17
CA PHE A 242 -10.59 7.55 -13.85
C PHE A 242 -11.12 8.71 -14.72
N LYS A 243 -10.37 9.12 -15.75
CA LYS A 243 -10.77 10.16 -16.69
C LYS A 243 -11.70 9.58 -17.75
N CYS A 244 -12.78 10.31 -18.02
CA CYS A 244 -13.71 9.98 -19.09
C CYS A 244 -13.03 10.20 -20.45
N PRO A 245 -13.02 9.23 -21.37
CA PRO A 245 -12.45 9.41 -22.71
C PRO A 245 -13.24 10.40 -23.58
N LEU A 246 -14.47 10.76 -23.19
CA LEU A 246 -15.32 11.71 -23.91
C LEU A 246 -15.25 13.13 -23.35
N SER A 247 -15.27 13.31 -22.03
CA SER A 247 -15.22 14.64 -21.39
C SER A 247 -13.85 15.05 -20.87
N LEU A 248 -12.87 14.14 -20.87
CA LEU A 248 -11.51 14.30 -20.36
C LEU A 248 -11.40 14.64 -18.85
N GLY A 249 -12.52 14.85 -18.17
CA GLY A 249 -12.60 15.05 -16.72
C GLY A 249 -12.71 13.74 -15.94
N THR A 250 -12.47 13.82 -14.63
CA THR A 250 -12.73 12.72 -13.70
C THR A 250 -14.21 12.38 -13.71
N MET A 251 -14.54 11.11 -13.89
CA MET A 251 -15.92 10.64 -13.90
C MET A 251 -16.59 10.84 -12.52
N LYS A 252 -17.90 10.94 -12.48
CA LYS A 252 -18.73 10.96 -11.26
C LYS A 252 -19.72 9.81 -11.29
N GLU A 253 -20.31 9.56 -12.46
CA GLU A 253 -21.23 8.45 -12.71
C GLU A 253 -20.70 7.62 -13.88
N PRO A 254 -19.88 6.58 -13.61
CA PRO A 254 -19.27 5.78 -14.66
C PRO A 254 -20.30 4.82 -15.30
N TYR A 255 -20.57 5.00 -16.58
CA TYR A 255 -21.50 4.20 -17.37
C TYR A 255 -20.74 3.37 -18.40
N THR A 256 -20.77 2.04 -18.23
CA THR A 256 -20.07 1.09 -19.09
C THR A 256 -21.02 0.54 -20.15
N CYS A 257 -20.56 0.45 -21.39
CA CYS A 257 -21.32 -0.17 -22.48
C CYS A 257 -21.16 -1.69 -22.46
N ARG A 258 -22.27 -2.45 -22.51
CA ARG A 258 -22.23 -3.92 -22.56
C ARG A 258 -21.59 -4.48 -23.83
N LEU A 259 -21.64 -3.72 -24.93
CA LEU A 259 -21.16 -4.16 -26.25
C LEU A 259 -19.64 -3.99 -26.42
N CYS A 260 -19.04 -2.92 -25.88
CA CYS A 260 -17.62 -2.62 -26.08
C CYS A 260 -16.80 -2.46 -24.78
N LYS A 261 -17.40 -2.67 -23.60
CA LYS A 261 -16.76 -2.55 -22.28
C LYS A 261 -16.08 -1.19 -21.99
N HIS A 262 -16.33 -0.17 -22.80
CA HIS A 262 -15.83 1.18 -22.56
C HIS A 262 -16.71 1.93 -21.57
N THR A 263 -16.08 2.68 -20.67
CA THR A 263 -16.75 3.45 -19.63
C THR A 263 -16.65 4.94 -19.87
N PHE A 264 -17.77 5.63 -19.65
CA PHE A 264 -17.91 7.06 -19.87
C PHE A 264 -18.60 7.73 -18.69
N GLU A 265 -18.46 9.03 -18.59
CA GLU A 265 -19.31 9.84 -17.71
C GLU A 265 -20.76 9.86 -18.23
N LYS A 266 -21.73 9.58 -17.35
CA LYS A 266 -23.16 9.53 -17.68
C LYS A 266 -23.65 10.77 -18.40
N SER A 267 -23.34 11.96 -17.88
CA SER A 267 -23.80 13.22 -18.46
C SER A 267 -23.32 13.38 -19.91
N SER A 268 -22.04 13.05 -20.15
CA SER A 268 -21.39 13.16 -21.46
C SER A 268 -21.89 12.13 -22.46
N ILE A 269 -22.02 10.86 -22.06
CA ILE A 269 -22.45 9.79 -22.98
C ILE A 269 -23.93 9.91 -23.35
N VAL A 270 -24.78 10.38 -22.41
CA VAL A 270 -26.20 10.63 -22.66
C VAL A 270 -26.38 11.77 -23.66
N GLU A 271 -25.61 12.85 -23.52
CA GLU A 271 -25.62 13.97 -24.46
C GLU A 271 -25.12 13.55 -25.84
N TYR A 272 -24.05 12.75 -25.90
CA TYR A 272 -23.51 12.21 -27.14
C TYR A 272 -24.53 11.35 -27.90
N ILE A 273 -25.23 10.42 -27.23
CA ILE A 273 -26.24 9.56 -27.87
C ILE A 273 -27.46 10.36 -28.33
N LYS A 274 -27.88 11.35 -27.53
CA LYS A 274 -29.05 12.19 -27.85
C LYS A 274 -28.77 13.20 -28.96
N GLY A 275 -27.51 13.55 -29.18
CA GLY A 275 -27.06 14.51 -30.17
C GLY A 275 -27.57 15.95 -29.92
N PRO A 276 -27.20 16.90 -30.79
CA PRO A 276 -27.47 18.33 -30.58
C PRO A 276 -28.98 18.67 -30.50
N ASN A 277 -29.84 17.88 -31.16
CA ASN A 277 -31.29 18.11 -31.18
C ASN A 277 -32.07 17.26 -30.17
N ARG A 278 -31.40 16.50 -29.28
CA ARG A 278 -32.00 15.57 -28.30
C ARG A 278 -32.97 14.52 -28.88
N ARG A 279 -32.87 14.24 -30.18
CA ARG A 279 -33.70 13.24 -30.90
C ARG A 279 -32.93 11.99 -31.29
N GLY A 280 -31.62 11.95 -31.03
CA GLY A 280 -30.80 10.76 -31.24
C GLY A 280 -31.19 9.65 -30.26
N HIS A 281 -31.27 8.43 -30.77
CA HIS A 281 -31.56 7.23 -29.98
C HIS A 281 -30.45 6.18 -30.10
N THR A 282 -29.62 6.29 -31.12
CA THR A 282 -28.49 5.41 -31.44
C THR A 282 -27.29 6.27 -31.82
N ALA A 283 -26.11 5.90 -31.34
CA ALA A 283 -24.84 6.50 -31.76
C ALA A 283 -23.75 5.44 -31.81
N LYS A 284 -22.64 5.73 -32.50
CA LYS A 284 -21.44 4.88 -32.48
C LYS A 284 -20.66 5.05 -31.20
N CYS A 285 -19.82 4.09 -30.81
CA CYS A 285 -18.93 4.30 -29.68
C CYS A 285 -17.96 5.46 -29.98
N PRO A 286 -17.79 6.45 -29.07
CA PRO A 286 -16.94 7.61 -29.32
C PRO A 286 -15.44 7.31 -29.24
N ILE A 287 -15.05 6.08 -28.83
CA ILE A 287 -13.64 5.69 -28.75
C ILE A 287 -13.12 5.34 -30.16
N PRO A 288 -12.05 6.00 -30.63
CA PRO A 288 -11.45 5.69 -31.92
C PRO A 288 -11.03 4.21 -32.00
N GLY A 289 -11.41 3.53 -33.07
CA GLY A 289 -11.09 2.11 -33.28
C GLY A 289 -12.03 1.11 -32.58
N CYS A 290 -13.07 1.57 -31.89
CA CYS A 290 -14.10 0.68 -31.37
C CYS A 290 -15.01 0.15 -32.50
N HIS A 291 -15.31 -1.14 -32.47
CA HIS A 291 -16.11 -1.85 -33.49
C HIS A 291 -17.63 -1.69 -33.31
N VAL A 292 -18.10 -0.99 -32.28
CA VAL A 292 -19.52 -0.83 -32.00
C VAL A 292 -20.05 0.44 -32.67
N ASP A 293 -20.76 0.27 -33.78
CA ASP A 293 -21.31 1.37 -34.60
C ASP A 293 -22.70 1.84 -34.15
N ALA A 294 -23.42 1.04 -33.36
CA ALA A 294 -24.74 1.38 -32.85
C ALA A 294 -24.90 0.93 -31.40
N MET A 295 -24.96 1.90 -30.48
CA MET A 295 -25.29 1.71 -29.07
C MET A 295 -26.44 2.64 -28.67
N THR A 296 -27.29 2.16 -27.77
CA THR A 296 -28.41 2.89 -27.19
C THR A 296 -28.17 3.18 -25.71
N LEU A 297 -29.00 4.04 -25.12
CA LEU A 297 -28.97 4.30 -23.68
C LEU A 297 -29.23 3.06 -22.83
N LYS A 298 -29.94 2.06 -23.37
CA LYS A 298 -30.25 0.81 -22.65
C LYS A 298 -29.05 -0.14 -22.57
N ASP A 299 -28.09 0.01 -23.48
CA ASP A 299 -26.88 -0.82 -23.56
C ASP A 299 -25.80 -0.35 -22.57
N LEU A 300 -26.01 0.81 -21.95
CA LEU A 300 -25.16 1.37 -20.91
C LEU A 300 -25.72 1.01 -19.53
N TYR A 301 -24.84 0.66 -18.60
CA TYR A 301 -25.18 0.41 -17.21
C TYR A 301 -24.25 1.19 -16.29
N LEU A 302 -24.75 1.56 -15.11
CA LEU A 302 -23.92 2.15 -14.06
C LEU A 302 -22.94 1.09 -13.55
N ASP A 303 -21.65 1.37 -13.70
CA ASP A 303 -20.58 0.51 -13.22
C ASP A 303 -20.35 0.75 -11.74
N GLU A 304 -21.08 0.03 -10.90
CA GLU A 304 -20.96 0.15 -9.44
C GLU A 304 -19.56 -0.19 -8.94
N ALA A 305 -18.84 -1.10 -9.61
CA ALA A 305 -17.48 -1.46 -9.23
C ALA A 305 -16.54 -0.27 -9.46
N MET A 306 -16.61 0.38 -10.63
CA MET A 306 -15.81 1.57 -10.89
C MET A 306 -16.22 2.75 -10.00
N LEU A 307 -17.52 2.95 -9.76
CA LEU A 307 -18.01 3.98 -8.85
C LEU A 307 -17.47 3.79 -7.43
N ARG A 308 -17.46 2.56 -6.91
CA ARG A 308 -16.89 2.25 -5.59
C ARG A 308 -15.39 2.53 -5.53
N ARG A 309 -14.63 2.20 -6.59
CA ARG A 309 -13.19 2.53 -6.68
C ARG A 309 -12.95 4.03 -6.69
N MET A 310 -13.72 4.77 -7.49
CA MET A 310 -13.61 6.23 -7.56
C MET A 310 -13.94 6.92 -6.23
N LYS A 311 -14.98 6.46 -5.53
CA LYS A 311 -15.35 6.99 -4.21
C LYS A 311 -14.25 6.76 -3.18
N ARG A 312 -13.63 5.57 -3.18
CA ARG A 312 -12.50 5.27 -2.30
C ARG A 312 -11.29 6.13 -2.62
N ALA A 313 -10.91 6.23 -3.90
CA ALA A 313 -9.78 7.07 -4.32
C ALA A 313 -10.00 8.56 -3.98
N ALA A 314 -11.20 9.09 -4.22
CA ALA A 314 -11.53 10.49 -3.88
C ALA A 314 -11.59 10.75 -2.37
N GLN A 315 -11.94 9.73 -1.57
CA GLN A 315 -11.90 9.82 -0.12
C GLN A 315 -10.46 9.81 0.39
N ALA A 316 -9.61 8.92 -0.12
CA ALA A 316 -8.19 8.88 0.22
C ALA A 316 -7.46 10.19 -0.12
N GLU A 317 -7.75 10.78 -1.29
CA GLU A 317 -7.18 12.07 -1.71
C GLU A 317 -7.65 13.24 -0.81
N ARG A 318 -8.90 13.21 -0.32
CA ARG A 318 -9.40 14.18 0.67
C ARG A 318 -8.74 14.02 2.03
N GLU A 319 -8.60 12.79 2.51
CA GLU A 319 -7.94 12.50 3.79
C GLU A 319 -6.45 12.88 3.74
N GLU A 320 -5.79 12.75 2.58
CA GLU A 320 -4.42 13.21 2.36
C GLU A 320 -4.33 14.74 2.31
N GLN A 321 -5.27 15.42 1.65
CA GLN A 321 -5.36 16.89 1.66
C GLN A 321 -5.61 17.44 3.07
N GLU A 322 -6.56 16.88 3.82
CA GLU A 322 -6.86 17.28 5.20
C GLU A 322 -5.68 17.02 6.15
N ARG A 323 -4.88 15.98 5.88
CA ARG A 323 -3.63 15.71 6.61
C ARG A 323 -2.56 16.76 6.28
N SER A 324 -2.39 17.12 5.01
CA SER A 324 -1.43 18.16 4.62
C SER A 324 -1.82 19.55 5.13
N GLU A 325 -3.11 19.88 5.17
CA GLU A 325 -3.61 21.16 5.70
C GLU A 325 -3.42 21.28 7.22
N GLN A 326 -3.46 20.16 7.97
CA GLN A 326 -3.15 20.15 9.41
C GLN A 326 -1.66 20.28 9.72
N GLU A 327 -0.78 19.86 8.81
CA GLU A 327 0.68 20.02 8.97
C GLU A 327 1.17 21.45 8.69
N GLU A 328 0.41 22.26 7.94
CA GLU A 328 0.75 23.66 7.63
C GLU A 328 0.34 24.68 8.73
N ASP A 329 -0.63 24.34 9.59
CA ASP A 329 -1.12 25.24 10.67
C ASP A 329 -0.26 25.20 11.95
N ASP A 330 0.65 24.22 12.11
CA ASP A 330 1.54 24.11 13.27
C ASP A 330 2.79 25.02 13.18
N ASP A 331 3.03 25.70 12.04
CA ASP A 331 4.19 26.57 11.82
C ASP A 331 3.92 28.08 12.13
N ASP A 332 2.68 28.53 12.39
CA ASP A 332 2.34 29.97 12.57
C ASP A 332 1.98 30.42 14.00
N VAL A 333 2.38 29.70 15.06
CA VAL A 333 2.07 30.10 16.47
C VAL A 333 3.28 30.62 17.26
N SER A 334 4.40 31.00 16.63
CA SER A 334 5.65 31.29 17.37
C SER A 334 6.25 32.70 17.28
N VAL A 335 5.51 33.76 16.88
CA VAL A 335 6.12 35.12 16.78
C VAL A 335 5.38 36.26 17.51
N ALA A 336 4.21 36.06 18.12
CA ALA A 336 3.42 37.19 18.66
C ALA A 336 3.40 37.35 20.20
N ALA A 337 4.31 36.73 20.96
CA ALA A 337 4.28 36.78 22.43
C ALA A 337 5.54 37.37 23.09
N ALA A 338 6.19 38.36 22.48
CA ALA A 338 7.40 38.96 23.03
C ALA A 338 7.50 40.50 22.86
N THR A 339 6.39 41.23 23.01
CA THR A 339 6.47 42.68 23.25
C THR A 339 5.26 43.13 24.07
N GLU A 340 5.39 43.14 25.40
CA GLU A 340 4.75 44.11 26.32
C GLU A 340 4.92 43.66 27.78
N ILE A 341 6.01 44.09 28.42
CA ILE A 341 6.02 44.33 29.87
C ILE A 341 6.65 45.70 30.08
N LYS A 342 5.78 46.70 30.30
CA LYS A 342 6.11 48.06 30.72
C LYS A 342 6.79 48.04 32.09
N ALA A 343 7.85 48.82 32.20
CA ALA A 343 8.47 49.22 33.44
C ALA A 343 7.63 50.32 34.10
N ASP A 344 7.18 50.10 35.33
CA ASP A 344 6.76 51.15 36.26
C ASP A 344 7.46 50.89 37.60
N SER A 345 8.42 51.76 37.94
CA SER A 345 8.85 52.01 39.31
C SER A 345 9.60 53.35 39.34
N GLU A 346 8.85 54.45 39.40
CA GLU A 346 9.38 55.74 39.86
C GLU A 346 9.59 55.64 41.38
N VAL A 347 10.83 55.86 41.80
CA VAL A 347 11.22 56.04 43.20
C VAL A 347 11.37 57.54 43.41
N GLU A 348 10.46 58.12 44.17
CA GLU A 348 10.63 59.47 44.73
C GLU A 348 11.72 59.41 45.83
N VAL A 349 12.81 60.13 45.62
CA VAL A 349 13.70 60.62 46.68
C VAL A 349 13.96 62.10 46.39
N GLU A 350 13.30 62.98 47.14
CA GLU A 350 13.71 64.38 47.30
C GLU A 350 14.32 64.53 48.70
N ASP A 351 15.60 64.89 48.73
CA ASP A 351 16.29 65.51 49.87
C ASP A 351 16.35 67.03 49.60
N ASP A 352 15.68 67.84 50.43
CA ASP A 352 16.22 69.03 51.12
C ASP A 352 15.25 69.52 52.22
#